data_AF-A0AAV0MJD8-F1
#
_entry.id   AF-A0AAV0MJD8-F1
#
_cell.length_a   1.000
_cell.length_b   1.000
_cell.length_c   1.000
_cell.angle_alpha   90.00
_cell.angle_beta   90.00
_cell.angle_gamma   90.00
#
_symmetry.space_group_name_H-M   'P 1'
#
loop_
_entity.id
_entity.type
_entity.pdbx_description
1 polymer ?
#
loop_
_entity_poly.entity_id
_entity_poly.type
_entity_poly.pdbx_seq_one_letter_code
_entity_poly.pdbx_strand_id
1 'polypeptide(L)'
;MCYAVSMLFQGIGVKPVMYDIDQDPQGREMEKALMKLAGTTAGPVPAVFIGGKFMGSTNDIMSAHLSGQLLHMLKPYHSLS
;
A
#
# COMPACT_ATOMS: atom_id res chain seq x y z
N MET A 1 -6.28 -10.39 4.95
CA MET A 1 -5.36 -9.94 6.02
C MET A 1 -3.92 -9.89 5.54
N CYS A 2 -3.41 -8.70 5.22
CA CYS A 2 -1.98 -8.49 4.97
C CYS A 2 -1.36 -7.68 6.12
N TYR A 3 -0.72 -8.38 7.05
CA TYR A 3 -0.15 -7.77 8.25
C TYR A 3 1.27 -7.23 8.04
N ALA A 4 2.04 -7.83 7.13
CA ALA A 4 3.45 -7.50 6.95
C ALA A 4 3.67 -6.02 6.58
N VAL A 5 2.89 -5.51 5.63
CA VAL A 5 2.98 -4.12 5.18
C VAL A 5 2.55 -3.15 6.29
N SER A 6 1.48 -3.45 7.01
CA SER A 6 1.02 -2.61 8.13
C SER A 6 2.06 -2.53 9.24
N MET A 7 2.64 -3.67 9.62
CA MET A 7 3.72 -3.74 10.62
C MET A 7 4.97 -3.00 10.16
N LEU A 8 5.34 -3.10 8.88
CA LEU A 8 6.45 -2.35 8.33
C LEU A 8 6.25 -0.85 8.48
N PHE A 9 5.10 -0.32 8.06
CA PHE A 9 4.81 1.11 8.18
C PHE A 9 4.82 1.56 9.64
N GLN A 10 4.19 0.80 10.55
CA GLN A 10 4.21 1.11 11.97
C GLN A 10 5.64 1.11 12.55
N GLY A 11 6.48 0.15 12.13
CA GLY A 11 7.88 0.06 12.55
C GLY A 11 8.75 1.24 12.11
N ILE A 12 8.37 1.95 11.05
CA ILE A 12 9.03 3.18 10.59
C ILE A 12 8.31 4.46 11.02
N GLY A 13 7.39 4.37 11.99
CA GLY A 13 6.68 5.52 12.56
C GLY A 13 5.49 6.03 11.74
N VAL A 14 5.06 5.30 10.71
CA VAL A 14 3.90 5.64 9.88
C VAL A 14 2.68 4.86 10.32
N LYS A 15 1.55 5.55 10.54
CA LYS A 15 0.26 4.91 10.77
C LYS A 15 -0.52 4.82 9.45
N PRO A 16 -0.56 3.66 8.78
CA PRO A 16 -1.31 3.53 7.53
C PRO A 16 -2.81 3.52 7.81
N VAL A 17 -3.60 4.04 6.87
CA VAL A 17 -5.05 3.81 6.83
C VAL A 17 -5.28 2.49 6.11
N MET A 18 -6.03 1.59 6.76
CA MET A 18 -6.33 0.27 6.24
C MET A 18 -7.77 0.26 5.72
N TYR A 19 -7.97 -0.30 4.53
CA TYR A 19 -9.28 -0.51 3.92
C TYR A 19 -9.46 -2.00 3.65
N ASP A 20 -10.39 -2.63 4.37
CA ASP A 20 -10.70 -4.06 4.24
C ASP A 20 -11.71 -4.25 3.11
N ILE A 21 -11.19 -4.44 1.89
CA ILE A 21 -11.99 -4.49 0.67
C ILE A 21 -12.95 -5.68 0.63
N ASP A 22 -12.66 -6.76 1.35
CA ASP A 22 -13.50 -7.95 1.44
C ASP A 22 -14.76 -7.73 2.27
N GLN A 23 -14.78 -6.67 3.09
CA GLN A 23 -15.92 -6.27 3.93
C GLN A 23 -16.71 -5.10 3.33
N ASP A 24 -16.23 -4.51 2.23
CA ASP A 24 -16.89 -3.40 1.56
C ASP A 24 -17.92 -3.92 0.54
N PRO A 25 -19.17 -3.39 0.52
CA PRO A 25 -20.17 -3.76 -0.48
C PRO A 25 -19.72 -3.57 -1.94
N GLN A 26 -18.78 -2.65 -2.19
CA GLN A 26 -18.17 -2.37 -3.49
C GLN A 26 -16.83 -3.09 -3.70
N GLY A 27 -16.40 -3.93 -2.76
CA GLY A 27 -15.12 -4.64 -2.75
C GLY A 27 -14.73 -5.27 -4.06
N ARG A 28 -15.66 -5.99 -4.70
CA ARG A 28 -15.44 -6.66 -5.99
C ARG A 28 -15.11 -5.69 -7.13
N GLU A 29 -15.74 -4.52 -7.16
CA GLU A 29 -15.44 -3.50 -8.18
C GLU A 29 -14.11 -2.79 -7.87
N MET A 30 -13.79 -2.59 -6.59
CA MET A 30 -12.47 -2.09 -6.20
C MET A 30 -11.35 -3.06 -6.58
N GLU A 31 -11.51 -4.36 -6.33
CA GLU A 31 -10.53 -5.39 -6.75
C GLU A 31 -10.27 -5.35 -8.25
N LYS A 32 -11.33 -5.27 -9.07
CA LYS A 32 -11.21 -5.14 -10.53
C LYS A 32 -10.47 -3.86 -10.93
N ALA A 33 -10.74 -2.73 -10.26
CA ALA A 33 -10.07 -1.48 -10.53
C ALA A 33 -8.58 -1.57 -10.16
N LEU A 34 -8.24 -2.19 -9.03
CA LEU A 34 -6.87 -2.43 -8.59
C LEU A 34 -6.11 -3.35 -9.55
N MET A 35 -6.74 -4.43 -10.05
CA MET A 35 -6.16 -5.30 -11.09
C MET A 35 -5.82 -4.52 -12.36
N LYS A 36 -6.74 -3.67 -12.84
CA LYS A 36 -6.51 -2.80 -14.01
C LYS A 36 -5.37 -1.82 -13.78
N LEU A 37 -5.32 -1.20 -12.60
CA LEU A 37 -4.29 -0.23 -12.24
C LEU A 37 -2.90 -0.88 -12.15
N ALA A 38 -2.83 -2.10 -11.61
CA ALA A 38 -1.59 -2.85 -11.46
C ALA A 38 -1.18 -3.61 -12.74
N GLY A 39 -2.02 -3.62 -13.78
CA GLY A 39 -1.74 -4.34 -15.03
C GLY A 39 -1.64 -5.85 -14.86
N THR A 40 -2.30 -6.43 -13.84
CA THR A 40 -2.24 -7.86 -13.50
C THR A 40 -3.63 -8.44 -13.32
N THR A 41 -3.76 -9.74 -13.53
CA THR A 41 -4.99 -10.51 -13.30
C THR A 41 -5.14 -10.98 -11.86
N ALA A 42 -4.07 -10.94 -11.06
CA ALA A 42 -4.13 -11.19 -9.63
C ALA A 42 -4.42 -9.89 -8.89
N GLY A 43 -5.37 -9.91 -7.95
CA GLY A 43 -5.69 -8.74 -7.12
C GLY A 43 -4.46 -8.35 -6.31
N PRO A 44 -3.94 -7.12 -6.42
CA PRO A 44 -2.69 -6.73 -5.78
C PRO A 44 -2.94 -6.39 -4.32
N VAL A 45 -3.58 -7.27 -3.54
CA VAL A 45 -3.87 -7.02 -2.12
C VAL A 45 -2.70 -7.54 -1.29
N PRO A 46 -2.07 -6.69 -0.45
CA PRO A 46 -2.43 -5.30 -0.16
C PRO A 46 -2.05 -4.36 -1.30
N ALA A 47 -2.95 -3.46 -1.66
CA ALA A 47 -2.68 -2.40 -2.62
C ALA A 47 -2.28 -1.14 -1.85
N VAL A 48 -1.03 -0.71 -1.99
CA VAL A 48 -0.50 0.40 -1.20
C VAL A 48 -0.50 1.68 -2.01
N PHE A 49 -0.96 2.75 -1.39
CA PHE A 49 -0.94 4.09 -1.96
C PHE A 49 -0.19 5.04 -1.02
N ILE A 50 0.66 5.90 -1.59
CA ILE A 50 1.37 6.95 -0.86
C ILE A 50 1.09 8.28 -1.57
N GLY A 51 0.51 9.25 -0.85
CA GLY A 51 0.14 10.54 -1.44
C GLY A 51 -0.81 10.43 -2.64
N GLY A 52 -1.72 9.46 -2.62
CA GLY A 52 -2.67 9.18 -3.71
C GLY A 52 -2.08 8.43 -4.90
N LYS A 53 -0.78 8.09 -4.90
CA LYS A 53 -0.13 7.32 -5.97
C LYS A 53 -0.06 5.84 -5.61
N PHE A 54 -0.41 4.98 -6.57
CA PHE A 54 -0.30 3.54 -6.41
C PHE A 54 1.17 3.10 -6.41
N MET A 55 1.52 2.32 -5.39
CA MET A 55 2.90 1.87 -5.16
C MET A 55 3.12 0.39 -5.43
N GLY A 56 2.05 -0.39 -5.50
CA GLY A 56 2.14 -1.83 -5.73
C GLY A 56 1.70 -2.66 -4.53
N SER A 57 2.13 -3.91 -4.59
CA SER A 57 1.84 -5.00 -3.66
C SER A 57 2.87 -5.07 -2.52
N THR A 58 2.76 -6.08 -1.66
CA THR A 58 3.75 -6.38 -0.62
C THR A 58 5.19 -6.41 -1.18
N ASN A 59 5.43 -7.08 -2.31
CA ASN A 59 6.79 -7.26 -2.83
C ASN A 59 7.42 -5.93 -3.26
N ASP A 60 6.62 -5.05 -3.85
CA ASP A 60 7.05 -3.72 -4.30
C ASP A 60 7.45 -2.87 -3.10
N ILE A 61 6.63 -2.89 -2.04
CA ILE A 61 6.90 -2.15 -0.81
C ILE A 61 8.12 -2.70 -0.07
N MET A 62 8.27 -4.02 0.02
CA MET A 62 9.44 -4.63 0.66
C MET A 62 10.72 -4.28 -0.11
N SER A 63 10.68 -4.29 -1.44
CA SER A 63 11.82 -3.89 -2.29
C SER A 63 12.17 -2.41 -2.12
N ALA A 64 11.16 -1.54 -2.06
CA ALA A 64 11.34 -0.12 -1.77
C ALA A 64 11.90 0.12 -0.36
N HIS A 65 11.52 -0.69 0.63
CA HIS A 65 12.07 -0.61 1.99
C HIS A 65 13.54 -1.00 2.04
N LEU A 66 13.88 -2.16 1.44
CA LEU A 66 15.26 -2.67 1.41
C LEU A 66 16.22 -1.73 0.65
N SER A 67 15.73 -1.05 -0.39
CA SER A 67 16.50 -0.05 -1.15
C SER A 67 16.52 1.34 -0.50
N GLY A 68 15.82 1.55 0.62
CA GLY A 68 15.67 2.86 1.27
C GLY A 68 14.75 3.85 0.54
N GLN A 69 14.27 3.52 -0.65
CA GLN A 69 13.37 4.37 -1.43
C GLN A 69 12.06 4.67 -0.68
N LEU A 70 11.55 3.70 0.09
CA LEU A 70 10.30 3.87 0.85
C LEU A 70 10.36 5.10 1.78
N LEU A 71 11.48 5.32 2.47
CA LEU A 71 11.66 6.51 3.32
C LEU A 71 11.69 7.80 2.52
N HIS A 72 12.32 7.80 1.35
CA HIS A 72 12.34 8.97 0.45
C HIS A 72 10.94 9.33 -0.04
N MET A 73 10.10 8.32 -0.31
CA MET A 73 8.73 8.51 -0.74
C MET A 73 7.82 9.06 0.36
N LEU A 74 8.10 8.71 1.62
CA LEU A 74 7.37 9.18 2.79
C LEU A 74 7.84 10.56 3.26
N LYS A 75 9.08 10.95 2.98
CA LYS A 75 9.69 12.20 3.42
C LYS A 75 8.81 13.45 3.19
N PRO A 76 8.14 13.65 2.04
CA PRO A 76 7.27 14.80 1.83
C PRO A 76 6.04 14.85 2.74
N TYR A 77 5.65 13.71 3.32
CA TYR A 77 4.47 13.56 4.18
C TYR A 77 4.87 13.43 5.66
N HIS A 78 6.16 13.40 5.97
CA HIS A 78 6.71 13.38 7.33
C HIS A 78 6.88 14.78 7.95
N SER A 79 6.55 15.86 7.25
CA SER A 79 6.53 17.19 7.84
C SER A 79 5.15 17.51 8.42
N LEU A 80 5.00 17.36 9.74
CA LEU A 80 4.27 18.24 10.69
C LEU A 80 4.25 17.53 12.07
N SER A 81 5.37 17.60 12.78
CA SER A 81 5.40 17.56 14.25
C SER A 81 6.25 18.73 14.73
#